data_AF-A0A7R9QGD8-F1
#
_entry.id   AF-A0A7R9QGD8-F1
#
_cell.length_a   1.000
_cell.length_b   1.000
_cell.length_c   1.000
_cell.angle_alpha   90.00
_cell.angle_beta   90.00
_cell.angle_gamma   90.00
#
_symmetry.space_group_name_H-M   'P 1'
#
loop_
_entity.id
_entity.type
_entity.pdbx_description
1 polymer ?
#
loop_
_entity_poly.entity_id
_entity_poly.type
_entity_poly.pdbx_seq_one_letter_code
_entity_poly.pdbx_strand_id
1 'polypeptide(L)' 'GDDHSGYGQPCERWHSRYTVEAIILSVMCMLSDPNTESVANDEAAEEYCEDLEAYKRRIIKCAEKSFDE' A
#
# COMPACT_ATOMS: atom_id res chain seq x y z
N GLY A 1 -2.26 17.99 15.15
CA GLY A 1 -1.43 18.79 14.23
C GLY A 1 -1.98 18.57 12.86
N ASP A 2 -2.23 19.65 12.13
CA ASP A 2 -2.65 19.59 10.73
C ASP A 2 -1.53 18.90 9.92
N ASP A 3 -1.86 17.90 9.13
CA ASP A 3 -0.88 17.23 8.29
C ASP A 3 -0.65 18.07 7.03
N HIS A 4 0.61 18.23 6.62
CA HIS A 4 0.94 18.96 5.40
C HIS A 4 0.60 18.19 4.11
N SER A 5 0.25 16.91 4.22
CA SER A 5 0.06 16.01 3.09
C SER A 5 -1.32 16.15 2.44
N GLY A 6 -2.35 16.49 3.22
CA GLY A 6 -3.73 16.61 2.74
C GLY A 6 -4.40 15.29 2.35
N TYR A 7 -3.76 14.15 2.64
CA TYR A 7 -4.26 12.81 2.31
C TYR A 7 -4.83 12.12 3.55
N GLY A 8 -6.01 11.50 3.38
CA GLY A 8 -6.67 10.69 4.41
C GLY A 8 -7.46 11.48 5.45
N GLN A 9 -8.51 10.84 5.97
CA GLN A 9 -9.30 11.35 7.07
C GLN A 9 -8.46 11.44 8.36
N PRO A 10 -8.77 12.37 9.29
CA PRO A 10 -8.05 12.47 10.55
C PRO A 10 -8.00 11.17 11.37
N CYS A 11 -8.99 10.30 11.22
CA CYS A 11 -9.07 8.99 11.88
C CYS A 11 -8.10 7.94 11.29
N GLU A 12 -7.64 8.11 10.06
CA GLU A 12 -6.73 7.20 9.37
C GLU A 12 -5.25 7.50 9.71
N ARG A 13 -5.00 8.56 10.47
CA ARG A 13 -3.67 8.95 10.92
C ARG A 13 -3.21 8.11 12.10
N TRP A 14 -1.90 8.08 12.30
CA TRP A 14 -1.28 7.44 13.46
C TRP A 14 -1.89 7.94 14.79
N HIS A 15 -2.24 6.99 15.65
CA HIS A 15 -2.64 7.22 17.03
C HIS A 15 -1.90 6.27 17.98
N SER A 16 -1.55 6.76 19.17
CA SER A 16 -0.85 5.99 20.21
C SER A 16 -1.61 4.75 20.71
N ARG A 17 -2.89 4.63 20.37
CA ARG A 17 -3.73 3.47 20.66
C ARG A 17 -3.50 2.28 19.72
N TYR A 18 -2.86 2.49 18.57
CA TYR A 18 -2.61 1.43 17.62
C TYR A 18 -1.48 0.52 18.11
N THR A 19 -1.73 -0.78 18.05
CA THR A 19 -0.75 -1.81 18.34
C THR A 19 0.04 -2.16 17.08
N VAL A 20 1.21 -2.79 17.25
CA VAL A 20 1.99 -3.31 16.12
C VAL A 20 1.16 -4.28 15.27
N GLU A 21 0.36 -5.12 15.92
CA GLU A 21 -0.57 -6.04 15.25
C GLU A 21 -1.56 -5.31 14.35
N ALA A 22 -2.17 -4.21 14.84
CA ALA A 22 -3.11 -3.42 14.04
C ALA A 22 -2.44 -2.81 12.79
N ILE A 23 -1.19 -2.37 12.91
CA ILE A 23 -0.41 -1.83 11.78
C ILE A 23 -0.14 -2.94 10.76
N ILE A 24 0.35 -4.10 11.21
CA ILE A 24 0.67 -5.22 10.33
C ILE A 24 -0.60 -5.70 9.61
N LEU A 25 -1.73 -5.79 10.31
CA LEU A 25 -3.00 -6.15 9.71
C LEU A 25 -3.41 -5.14 8.62
N SER A 26 -3.24 -3.85 8.87
CA SER A 26 -3.49 -2.80 7.87
C SER A 26 -2.60 -2.97 6.63
N VAL A 27 -1.32 -3.33 6.80
CA VAL A 27 -0.42 -3.61 5.67
C VAL A 27 -0.86 -4.84 4.88
N MET A 28 -1.28 -5.91 5.56
CA MET A 28 -1.82 -7.11 4.89
C MET A 28 -3.08 -6.80 4.08
N CYS A 29 -3.99 -5.98 4.63
CA CYS A 29 -5.16 -5.50 3.90
C CYS A 29 -4.76 -4.66 2.68
N MET A 30 -3.82 -3.73 2.83
CA MET A 30 -3.33 -2.88 1.73
C MET A 30 -2.65 -3.68 0.61
N LEU A 31 -1.94 -4.76 0.94
CA LEU A 31 -1.36 -5.65 -0.08
C LEU A 31 -2.42 -6.47 -0.82
N SER A 32 -3.57 -6.72 -0.19
CA SER A 32 -4.68 -7.46 -0.78
C SER A 32 -5.58 -6.56 -1.63
N ASP A 33 -5.75 -5.31 -1.22
CA ASP A 33 -6.53 -4.27 -1.89
C ASP A 33 -5.74 -2.96 -1.92
N PRO A 34 -4.94 -2.72 -2.98
CA PRO A 34 -4.10 -1.54 -3.11
C PRO A 34 -4.90 -0.23 -3.05
N ASN A 35 -4.47 0.72 -2.22
CA ASN A 35 -5.14 2.01 -2.09
C ASN A 35 -4.71 3.00 -3.20
N THR A 36 -5.62 3.37 -4.09
CA THR A 36 -5.39 4.33 -5.19
C THR A 36 -5.63 5.80 -4.79
N GLU A 37 -6.17 6.08 -3.61
CA GLU A 37 -6.39 7.45 -3.11
C GLU A 37 -5.14 8.07 -2.48
N SER A 38 -4.15 7.23 -2.13
CA SER A 38 -2.88 7.65 -1.53
C SER A 38 -1.72 6.88 -2.15
N VAL A 39 -1.50 7.13 -3.44
CA VAL A 39 -0.43 6.47 -4.20
C VAL A 39 0.93 7.02 -3.78
N ALA A 40 1.85 6.11 -3.46
CA ALA A 40 3.26 6.45 -3.21
C ALA A 40 4.15 6.20 -4.44
N ASN A 41 3.66 5.41 -5.40
CA ASN A 41 4.35 5.09 -6.64
C ASN A 41 3.36 5.26 -7.80
N ASP A 42 3.52 6.36 -8.54
CA ASP A 42 2.63 6.73 -9.64
C ASP A 42 2.70 5.70 -10.80
N GLU A 43 3.89 5.18 -11.12
CA GLU A 43 4.06 4.15 -12.16
C GLU A 43 3.29 2.88 -11.83
N ALA A 44 3.37 2.42 -10.58
CA ALA A 44 2.66 1.23 -10.14
C ALA A 44 1.14 1.45 -10.09
N ALA A 45 0.70 2.67 -9.79
CA ALA A 45 -0.72 3.03 -9.79
C ALA A 45 -1.29 3.08 -11.21
N GLU A 46 -0.54 3.65 -12.16
CA GLU A 46 -0.88 3.64 -13.59
C GLU A 46 -0.94 2.21 -14.11
N GLU A 47 0.09 1.40 -13.84
CA GLU A 47 0.13 -0.02 -14.24
C GLU A 47 -1.04 -0.82 -13.64
N TYR A 48 -1.39 -0.58 -12.38
CA TYR A 48 -2.56 -1.20 -11.74
C TYR A 48 -3.89 -0.83 -12.42
N CYS A 49 -4.04 0.42 -12.86
CA CYS A 49 -5.27 0.90 -13.50
C CYS A 49 -5.36 0.49 -14.98
N GLU A 50 -4.26 0.52 -15.72
CA GLU A 50 -4.24 0.35 -17.18
C GLU A 50 -3.90 -1.07 -17.63
N ASP A 51 -3.01 -1.79 -16.93
CA ASP A 51 -2.61 -3.17 -17.25
C ASP A 51 -2.38 -4.00 -15.98
N LEU A 52 -3.50 -4.41 -15.38
CA LEU A 52 -3.50 -5.23 -14.17
C LEU A 52 -2.72 -6.55 -14.32
N GLU A 53 -2.61 -7.11 -15.52
CA GLU A 53 -1.88 -8.35 -15.76
C GLU A 53 -0.36 -8.11 -15.75
N ALA A 54 0.12 -7.00 -16.30
CA ALA A 54 1.51 -6.57 -16.15
C ALA A 54 1.87 -6.32 -14.68
N TYR A 55 1.02 -5.59 -13.96
CA TYR A 55 1.16 -5.34 -12.53
C TYR A 55 1.31 -6.64 -11.71
N LYS A 56 0.41 -7.62 -11.94
CA LYS A 56 0.48 -8.93 -11.27
C LYS A 56 1.77 -9.69 -11.58
N ARG A 57 2.22 -9.69 -12.84
CA ARG A 57 3.49 -10.33 -13.22
C ARG A 57 4.68 -9.71 -12.47
N ARG A 58 4.70 -8.38 -12.33
CA ARG A 58 5.73 -7.67 -11.57
C ARG A 58 5.71 -8.02 -10.09
N ILE A 59 4.54 -8.10 -9.47
CA ILE A 59 4.40 -8.51 -8.07
C ILE A 59 4.88 -9.94 -7.84
N ILE A 60 4.48 -10.89 -8.68
CA ILE A 60 4.89 -12.29 -8.53
C ILE A 60 6.42 -12.38 -8.57
N LYS A 61 7.06 -11.71 -9.54
CA LYS A 61 8.53 -11.66 -9.63
C LYS A 61 9.17 -11.00 -8.40
N CYS A 62 8.51 -10.02 -7.79
CA CYS A 62 8.97 -9.39 -6.55
C CYS A 62 8.89 -10.37 -5.37
N ALA A 63 7.77 -11.09 -5.24
CA ALA A 63 7.58 -12.11 -4.21
C ALA A 63 8.58 -13.26 -4.37
N GLU A 64 8.81 -13.75 -5.60
CA GLU A 64 9.80 -14.77 -5.90
C GLU A 64 11.21 -14.36 -5.44
N LYS A 65 11.64 -13.14 -5.78
CA LYS A 65 12.95 -12.62 -5.33
C LYS A 65 13.10 -12.57 -3.82
N SER A 66 12.02 -12.30 -3.09
CA SER A 66 12.06 -12.22 -1.63
C SER A 66 12.27 -13.58 -0.94
N PHE A 67 12.13 -14.70 -1.67
CA PHE A 67 12.45 -16.04 -1.18
C PHE A 67 13.91 -16.45 -1.42
N ASP A 68 14.60 -15.80 -2.36
CA ASP A 68 15.99 -16.09 -2.74
C ASP A 68 17.03 -15.27 -1.95
N GLU A 69 16.58 -14.33 -1.10
CA GLU A 69 17.40 -13.60 -0.11
C GLU A 69 17.39 -14.27 1.27
#